data_AF-A0A1Y1KU65-F1
#
_entry.id   AF-A0A1Y1KU65-F1
#
_cell.length_a   1.000
_cell.length_b   1.000
_cell.length_c   1.000
_cell.angle_alpha   90.00
_cell.angle_beta   90.00
_cell.angle_gamma   90.00
#
_symmetry.space_group_name_H-M   'P 1'
#
loop_
_entity.id
_entity.type
_entity.pdbx_description
1 polymer ?
#
loop_
_entity_poly.entity_id
_entity_poly.type
_entity_poly.pdbx_seq_one_letter_code
_entity_poly.pdbx_strand_id
1 'polypeptide(L)'
;LGDLVDESLSEDQFFSMARDIAKTLTEVALNENRKPMLRALAISVFRSCFDLMNMVKDDHSKEVKAFAEELLAQWNPFFVSVLKSRLPEADVSTGTQPDSWNHIVALKLQVVKTLLRIRRVFPNLLLPQSTTFFSAVWEELNLLQTPHEELYIKTNAQGRLEDSDNLPYTLDFLILEELDFLNQCFRSPPVKAELDGHLQAH
;
A
#
# COMPACT_ATOMS: atom_id res chain seq x y z
N LEU A 1 -9.00 -6.40 16.41
CA LEU A 1 -7.91 -5.39 16.41
C LEU A 1 -8.22 -4.28 15.43
N GLY A 2 -8.58 -4.56 14.17
CA GLY A 2 -9.08 -3.55 13.24
C GLY A 2 -10.22 -2.71 13.83
N ASP A 3 -11.30 -3.37 14.25
CA ASP A 3 -12.45 -2.70 14.90
C ASP A 3 -12.07 -1.95 16.18
N LEU A 4 -11.05 -2.44 16.91
CA LEU A 4 -10.58 -1.77 18.12
C LEU A 4 -9.84 -0.46 17.79
N VAL A 5 -9.01 -0.47 16.74
CA VAL A 5 -8.25 0.68 16.26
C VAL A 5 -9.19 1.69 15.58
N ASP A 6 -10.20 1.23 14.86
CA ASP A 6 -11.11 2.09 14.09
C ASP A 6 -12.23 2.71 14.94
N GLU A 7 -12.74 2.02 15.98
CA GLU A 7 -13.96 2.46 16.70
C GLU A 7 -13.81 2.69 18.21
N SER A 8 -12.67 2.37 18.85
CA SER A 8 -12.64 2.28 20.33
C SER A 8 -11.48 2.98 21.06
N LEU A 9 -10.47 3.48 20.35
CA LEU A 9 -9.35 4.17 21.00
C LEU A 9 -9.58 5.68 21.04
N SER A 10 -9.61 6.24 22.24
CA SER A 10 -9.42 7.69 22.44
C SER A 10 -7.97 8.10 22.12
N GLU A 11 -7.75 9.39 21.90
CA GLU A 11 -6.43 9.97 21.58
C GLU A 11 -5.36 9.60 22.63
N ASP A 12 -5.69 9.74 23.92
CA ASP A 12 -4.78 9.41 25.03
C ASP A 12 -4.42 7.92 25.08
N GLN A 13 -5.42 7.06 24.82
CA GLN A 13 -5.21 5.61 24.78
C GLN A 13 -4.34 5.22 23.59
N PHE A 14 -4.56 5.83 22.42
CA PHE A 14 -3.72 5.60 21.25
C PHE A 14 -2.26 5.93 21.55
N PHE A 15 -1.93 7.10 22.11
CA PHE A 15 -0.52 7.42 22.39
C PHE A 15 0.15 6.45 23.34
N SER A 16 -0.58 5.97 24.35
CA SER A 16 -0.05 5.00 25.31
C SER A 16 0.25 3.62 24.68
N MET A 17 -0.46 3.26 23.60
CA MET A 17 -0.40 1.93 22.98
C MET A 17 0.17 1.92 21.56
N ALA A 18 0.34 3.08 20.91
CA ALA A 18 0.65 3.20 19.49
C ALA A 18 1.95 2.49 19.13
N ARG A 19 2.97 2.61 19.99
CA ARG A 19 4.26 1.93 19.81
C ARG A 19 4.12 0.42 19.86
N ASP A 20 3.37 -0.12 20.83
CA ASP A 20 3.17 -1.56 20.99
C ASP A 20 2.28 -2.15 19.89
N ILE A 21 1.25 -1.42 19.48
CA ILE A 21 0.39 -1.78 18.34
C ILE A 21 1.23 -1.81 17.07
N ALA A 22 1.94 -0.72 16.75
CA ALA A 22 2.74 -0.64 15.54
C ALA A 22 3.85 -1.70 15.51
N LYS A 23 4.51 -1.97 16.64
CA LYS A 23 5.49 -3.05 16.77
C LYS A 23 4.87 -4.41 16.46
N THR A 24 3.73 -4.73 17.07
CA THR A 24 3.04 -6.01 16.85
C THR A 24 2.61 -6.17 15.40
N LEU A 25 2.06 -5.13 14.78
CA LEU A 25 1.67 -5.12 13.37
C LEU A 25 2.88 -5.33 12.46
N THR A 26 4.02 -4.73 12.81
CA THR A 26 5.28 -4.90 12.08
C THR A 26 5.77 -6.33 12.16
N GLU A 27 5.79 -6.94 13.35
CA GLU A 27 6.20 -8.33 13.55
C GLU A 27 5.31 -9.33 12.78
N VAL A 28 4.02 -9.00 12.60
CA VAL A 28 3.11 -9.82 11.79
C VAL A 28 3.33 -9.59 10.30
N ALA A 29 3.33 -8.34 9.84
CA ALA A 29 3.37 -7.98 8.41
C ALA A 29 4.70 -8.39 7.74
N LEU A 30 5.83 -8.21 8.43
CA LEU A 30 7.16 -8.49 7.88
C LEU A 30 7.57 -9.96 8.02
N ASN A 31 6.82 -10.78 8.76
CA ASN A 31 7.15 -12.20 8.94
C ASN A 31 6.61 -13.04 7.79
N GLU A 32 7.51 -13.46 6.89
CA GLU A 32 7.18 -14.28 5.72
C GLU A 32 6.63 -15.67 6.06
N ASN A 33 6.84 -16.16 7.29
CA ASN A 33 6.27 -17.42 7.76
C ASN A 33 4.79 -17.30 8.19
N ARG A 34 4.25 -16.07 8.24
CA ARG A 34 2.82 -15.84 8.51
C ARG A 34 2.02 -16.00 7.22
N LYS A 35 0.76 -16.42 7.38
CA LYS A 35 -0.19 -16.51 6.25
C LYS A 35 -0.24 -15.15 5.52
N PRO A 36 -0.10 -15.11 4.19
CA PRO A 36 -0.11 -13.87 3.42
C PRO A 36 -1.31 -12.95 3.68
N MET A 37 -2.53 -13.50 3.78
CA MET A 37 -3.73 -12.69 4.07
C MET A 37 -3.68 -12.05 5.46
N LEU A 38 -3.11 -12.73 6.46
CA LEU A 38 -2.92 -12.16 7.80
C LEU A 38 -1.91 -11.01 7.77
N ARG A 39 -0.88 -11.11 6.93
CA ARG A 39 0.08 -10.02 6.71
C ARG A 39 -0.62 -8.83 6.04
N ALA A 40 -1.45 -9.06 5.03
CA ALA A 40 -2.26 -8.02 4.40
C ALA A 40 -3.21 -7.33 5.41
N LEU A 41 -3.87 -8.11 6.27
CA LEU A 41 -4.71 -7.56 7.34
C LEU A 41 -3.91 -6.67 8.29
N ALA A 42 -2.71 -7.10 8.71
CA ALA A 42 -1.84 -6.29 9.55
C ALA A 42 -1.45 -4.95 8.89
N ILE A 43 -1.21 -4.94 7.57
CA ILE A 43 -0.97 -3.70 6.80
C ILE A 43 -2.22 -2.81 6.81
N SER A 44 -3.42 -3.39 6.63
CA SER A 44 -4.68 -2.63 6.68
C SER A 44 -4.90 -1.96 8.05
N VAL A 45 -4.62 -2.67 9.15
CA VAL A 45 -4.72 -2.10 10.51
C VAL A 45 -3.61 -1.06 10.75
N PHE A 46 -2.40 -1.30 10.23
CA PHE A 46 -1.30 -0.33 10.29
C PHE A 46 -1.65 0.98 9.57
N ARG A 47 -2.36 0.90 8.44
CA ARG A 47 -2.90 2.09 7.75
C ARG A 47 -3.81 2.89 8.68
N SER A 48 -4.72 2.26 9.40
CA SER A 48 -5.62 2.95 10.35
C SER A 48 -4.85 3.68 11.47
N CYS A 49 -3.65 3.23 11.85
CA CYS A 49 -2.82 3.97 12.80
C CYS A 49 -2.43 5.37 12.28
N PHE A 50 -2.34 5.58 10.96
CA PHE A 50 -2.12 6.91 10.39
C PHE A 50 -3.35 7.82 10.52
N ASP A 51 -4.55 7.26 10.64
CA ASP A 51 -5.78 8.01 10.84
C ASP A 51 -5.82 8.55 12.26
N LEU A 52 -5.48 7.71 13.22
CA LEU A 52 -5.34 8.10 14.63
C LEU A 52 -4.23 9.13 14.80
N MET A 53 -3.05 8.92 14.20
CA MET A 53 -1.98 9.92 14.19
C MET A 53 -2.43 11.25 13.57
N ASN A 54 -3.29 11.23 12.56
CA ASN A 54 -3.81 12.44 11.94
C ASN A 54 -4.73 13.24 12.87
N MET A 55 -5.49 12.58 13.74
CA MET A 55 -6.40 13.25 14.70
C MET A 55 -5.60 14.07 15.73
N VAL A 56 -4.48 13.52 16.19
CA VAL A 56 -3.67 14.10 17.28
C VAL A 56 -2.49 14.95 16.82
N LYS A 57 -2.24 15.03 15.51
CA LYS A 57 -1.02 15.69 14.98
C LYS A 57 -0.97 17.18 15.29
N ASP A 58 -2.11 17.84 15.48
CA ASP A 58 -2.15 19.29 15.67
C ASP A 58 -1.63 19.66 17.08
N ASP A 59 -1.91 18.84 18.08
CA ASP A 59 -1.45 19.02 19.46
C ASP A 59 -0.06 18.40 19.72
N HIS A 60 0.34 17.39 18.94
CA HIS A 60 1.56 16.61 19.14
C HIS A 60 2.42 16.45 17.88
N SER A 61 2.49 17.49 17.04
CA SER A 61 3.07 17.43 15.69
C SER A 61 4.50 16.89 15.62
N LYS A 62 5.35 17.20 16.61
CA LYS A 62 6.76 16.76 16.63
C LYS A 62 6.89 15.29 16.95
N GLU A 63 6.17 14.84 17.97
CA GLU A 63 6.17 13.47 18.47
C GLU A 63 5.56 12.53 17.43
N VAL A 64 4.44 12.91 16.83
CA VAL A 64 3.76 12.15 15.77
C VAL A 64 4.65 12.03 14.54
N LYS A 65 5.29 13.13 14.12
CA LYS A 65 6.20 13.10 12.97
C LYS A 65 7.41 12.20 13.23
N ALA A 66 8.06 12.34 14.38
CA ALA A 66 9.22 11.51 14.72
C ALA A 66 8.87 10.03 14.79
N PHE A 67 7.71 9.70 15.38
CA PHE A 67 7.22 8.33 15.43
C PHE A 67 6.92 7.76 14.03
N ALA A 68 6.27 8.54 13.17
CA ALA A 68 6.01 8.12 11.79
C ALA A 68 7.30 7.95 10.97
N GLU A 69 8.30 8.80 11.15
CA GLU A 69 9.63 8.66 10.53
C GLU A 69 10.34 7.37 10.99
N GLU A 70 10.32 7.08 12.29
CA GLU A 70 10.86 5.85 12.87
C GLU A 70 10.20 4.59 12.28
N LEU A 71 8.86 4.58 12.21
CA LEU A 71 8.13 3.48 11.60
C LEU A 71 8.49 3.32 10.12
N LEU A 72 8.46 4.40 9.34
CA LEU A 72 8.69 4.32 7.90
C LEU A 72 10.12 3.91 7.53
N ALA A 73 11.10 4.14 8.40
CA ALA A 73 12.45 3.62 8.20
C ALA A 73 12.47 2.08 8.03
N GLN A 74 11.62 1.37 8.77
CA GLN A 74 11.49 -0.08 8.68
C GLN A 74 10.51 -0.54 7.60
N TRP A 75 9.40 0.18 7.43
CA TRP A 75 8.33 -0.22 6.51
C TRP A 75 8.62 0.11 5.04
N ASN A 76 9.37 1.16 4.74
CA ASN A 76 9.65 1.55 3.35
C ASN A 76 10.37 0.45 2.54
N PRO A 77 11.44 -0.20 3.05
CA PRO A 77 12.06 -1.33 2.34
C PRO A 77 11.08 -2.47 2.07
N PHE A 78 10.21 -2.77 3.03
CA PHE A 78 9.16 -3.78 2.88
C PHE A 78 8.13 -3.40 1.80
N PHE A 79 7.64 -2.16 1.81
CA PHE A 79 6.71 -1.66 0.79
C PHE A 79 7.31 -1.76 -0.61
N VAL A 80 8.55 -1.32 -0.80
CA VAL A 80 9.25 -1.44 -2.09
C VAL A 80 9.39 -2.91 -2.50
N SER A 81 9.72 -3.81 -1.57
CA SER A 81 9.81 -5.25 -1.86
C SER A 81 8.48 -5.84 -2.32
N VAL A 82 7.37 -5.50 -1.66
CA VAL A 82 6.02 -5.96 -2.05
C VAL A 82 5.62 -5.42 -3.43
N LEU A 83 5.83 -4.13 -3.70
CA LEU A 83 5.54 -3.54 -5.01
C LEU A 83 6.39 -4.18 -6.12
N LYS A 84 7.64 -4.55 -5.84
CA LYS A 84 8.50 -5.23 -6.82
C LYS A 84 8.23 -6.73 -6.98
N SER A 85 7.45 -7.34 -6.07
CA SER A 85 7.09 -8.76 -6.19
C SER A 85 6.26 -9.01 -7.47
N ARG A 86 6.42 -10.18 -8.08
CA ARG A 86 5.74 -10.54 -9.33
C ARG A 86 4.58 -11.48 -9.06
N LEU A 87 3.50 -11.32 -9.83
CA LEU A 87 2.47 -12.34 -9.92
C LEU A 87 3.06 -13.57 -10.63
N PRO A 88 2.78 -14.80 -10.16
CA PRO A 88 3.21 -16.01 -10.83
C PRO A 88 2.55 -16.12 -12.20
N GLU A 89 3.23 -16.75 -13.16
CA GLU A 89 2.61 -17.07 -14.45
C GLU A 89 1.36 -17.92 -14.23
N ALA A 90 0.27 -17.52 -14.89
CA ALA A 90 -1.01 -18.20 -14.82
C ALA A 90 -1.82 -17.95 -16.10
N ASP A 91 -2.69 -18.89 -16.44
CA ASP A 91 -3.60 -18.76 -17.57
C ASP A 91 -4.81 -17.90 -17.18
N VAL A 92 -4.89 -16.71 -17.77
CA VAL A 92 -5.96 -15.74 -17.56
C VAL A 92 -7.09 -15.84 -18.60
N SER A 93 -6.96 -16.72 -19.60
CA SER A 93 -7.95 -16.87 -20.68
C SER A 93 -9.29 -17.46 -20.22
N THR A 94 -9.33 -18.03 -19.01
CA THR A 94 -10.53 -18.63 -18.42
C THR A 94 -11.57 -17.61 -17.94
N GLY A 95 -11.21 -16.32 -17.93
CA GLY A 95 -12.09 -15.24 -17.47
C GLY A 95 -12.27 -15.17 -15.95
N THR A 96 -11.39 -15.86 -15.21
CA THR A 96 -11.34 -15.80 -13.74
C THR A 96 -9.94 -15.46 -13.28
N GLN A 97 -9.83 -14.58 -12.29
CA GLN A 97 -8.54 -14.29 -11.68
C GLN A 97 -7.95 -15.58 -11.06
N PRO A 98 -6.69 -15.91 -11.34
CA PRO A 98 -6.02 -17.06 -10.73
C PRO A 98 -5.95 -16.94 -9.20
N ASP A 99 -6.33 -18.00 -8.48
CA ASP A 99 -6.29 -18.00 -7.00
C ASP A 99 -4.89 -17.78 -6.42
N SER A 100 -3.86 -18.19 -7.17
CA SER A 100 -2.45 -17.96 -6.81
C SER A 100 -2.10 -16.47 -6.75
N TRP A 101 -2.89 -15.59 -7.37
CA TRP A 101 -2.67 -14.14 -7.35
C TRP A 101 -3.31 -13.48 -6.12
N ASN A 102 -4.41 -14.03 -5.60
CA ASN A 102 -5.26 -13.37 -4.60
C ASN A 102 -4.46 -12.80 -3.43
N HIS A 103 -3.56 -13.59 -2.85
CA HIS A 103 -2.79 -13.17 -1.69
C HIS A 103 -1.70 -12.13 -2.00
N ILE A 104 -1.10 -12.17 -3.19
CA ILE A 104 -0.09 -11.19 -3.63
C ILE A 104 -0.79 -9.87 -3.95
N VAL A 105 -1.94 -9.95 -4.65
CA VAL A 105 -2.77 -8.78 -4.95
C VAL A 105 -3.27 -8.14 -3.66
N ALA A 106 -3.75 -8.92 -2.69
CA ALA A 106 -4.16 -8.39 -1.39
C ALA A 106 -3.02 -7.64 -0.69
N LEU A 107 -1.80 -8.22 -0.66
CA LEU A 107 -0.63 -7.58 -0.06
C LEU A 107 -0.28 -6.27 -0.76
N LYS A 108 -0.15 -6.28 -2.08
CA LYS A 108 0.15 -5.09 -2.88
C LYS A 108 -0.90 -4.01 -2.69
N LEU A 109 -2.19 -4.38 -2.72
CA LEU A 109 -3.29 -3.46 -2.56
C LEU A 109 -3.27 -2.79 -1.17
N GLN A 110 -3.00 -3.54 -0.09
CA GLN A 110 -2.87 -2.91 1.23
C GLN A 110 -1.63 -2.03 1.34
N VAL A 111 -0.51 -2.35 0.68
CA VAL A 111 0.67 -1.47 0.60
C VAL A 111 0.32 -0.17 -0.12
N VAL A 112 -0.26 -0.23 -1.32
CA VAL A 112 -0.61 0.96 -2.12
C VAL A 112 -1.60 1.86 -1.36
N LYS A 113 -2.67 1.29 -0.78
CA LYS A 113 -3.63 2.04 0.04
C LYS A 113 -2.97 2.69 1.26
N THR A 114 -1.98 2.03 1.86
CA THR A 114 -1.21 2.59 2.98
C THR A 114 -0.36 3.77 2.52
N LEU A 115 0.35 3.65 1.39
CA LEU A 115 1.16 4.74 0.82
C LEU A 115 0.29 5.97 0.46
N LEU A 116 -0.86 5.75 -0.16
CA LEU A 116 -1.86 6.79 -0.43
C LEU A 116 -2.30 7.49 0.86
N ARG A 117 -2.55 6.72 1.91
CA ARG A 117 -2.97 7.29 3.19
C ARG A 117 -1.87 8.10 3.86
N ILE A 118 -0.64 7.57 3.92
CA ILE A 118 0.53 8.28 4.46
C ILE A 118 0.72 9.60 3.71
N ARG A 119 0.63 9.59 2.38
CA ARG A 119 0.77 10.81 1.57
C ARG A 119 -0.30 11.85 1.91
N ARG A 120 -1.55 11.42 2.12
CA ARG A 120 -2.67 12.30 2.48
C ARG A 120 -2.49 12.95 3.85
N VAL A 121 -1.98 12.19 4.83
CA VAL A 121 -1.81 12.66 6.21
C VAL A 121 -0.50 13.43 6.40
N PHE A 122 0.59 12.91 5.84
CA PHE A 122 1.97 13.37 5.99
C PHE A 122 2.68 13.44 4.62
N PRO A 123 2.35 14.42 3.76
CA PRO A 123 2.81 14.46 2.36
C PRO A 123 4.34 14.48 2.20
N ASN A 124 5.06 14.98 3.20
CA ASN A 124 6.51 15.12 3.15
C ASN A 124 7.26 13.82 3.52
N LEU A 125 6.62 12.86 4.20
CA LEU A 125 7.30 11.65 4.68
C LEU A 125 7.71 10.70 3.55
N LEU A 126 6.95 10.68 2.45
CA LEU A 126 7.24 9.83 1.30
C LEU A 126 8.12 10.51 0.24
N LEU A 127 8.40 11.82 0.36
CA LEU A 127 9.17 12.56 -0.65
C LEU A 127 10.54 11.92 -0.95
N PRO A 128 11.34 11.49 0.05
CA PRO A 128 12.66 10.92 -0.20
C PRO A 128 12.65 9.62 -1.01
N GLN A 129 11.52 8.90 -1.01
CA GLN A 129 11.36 7.62 -1.70
C GLN A 129 10.40 7.71 -2.90
N SER A 130 9.91 8.91 -3.23
CA SER A 130 8.84 9.08 -4.21
C SER A 130 9.22 8.59 -5.62
N THR A 131 10.49 8.74 -6.03
CA THR A 131 11.03 8.22 -7.29
C THR A 131 11.11 6.69 -7.27
N THR A 132 11.61 6.11 -6.18
CA THR A 132 11.65 4.65 -5.99
C THR A 132 10.27 4.01 -6.10
N PHE A 133 9.28 4.60 -5.42
CA PHE A 133 7.89 4.13 -5.46
C PHE A 133 7.25 4.33 -6.83
N PHE A 134 7.47 5.49 -7.45
CA PHE A 134 7.01 5.79 -8.80
C PHE A 134 7.49 4.73 -9.79
N SER A 135 8.80 4.47 -9.83
CA SER A 135 9.38 3.51 -10.79
C SER A 135 8.89 2.09 -10.55
N ALA A 136 8.73 1.67 -9.29
CA ALA A 136 8.20 0.34 -8.97
C ALA A 136 6.76 0.16 -9.48
N VAL A 137 5.89 1.14 -9.22
CA VAL A 137 4.47 1.08 -9.65
C VAL A 137 4.33 1.25 -11.16
N TRP A 138 5.14 2.12 -11.77
CA TRP A 138 5.18 2.28 -13.22
C TRP A 138 5.54 0.97 -13.93
N GLU A 139 6.58 0.29 -13.46
CA GLU A 139 7.01 -1.00 -14.03
C GLU A 139 5.94 -2.08 -13.84
N GLU A 140 5.31 -2.14 -12.67
CA GLU A 140 4.20 -3.06 -12.40
C GLU A 140 3.01 -2.82 -13.33
N LEU A 141 2.53 -1.58 -13.45
CA LEU A 141 1.42 -1.23 -14.33
C LEU A 141 1.68 -1.60 -15.79
N ASN A 142 2.93 -1.46 -16.27
CA ASN A 142 3.29 -1.90 -17.62
C ASN A 142 3.20 -3.42 -17.80
N LEU A 143 3.58 -4.19 -16.79
CA LEU A 143 3.51 -5.66 -16.84
C LEU A 143 2.08 -6.19 -16.74
N LEU A 144 1.22 -5.48 -16.01
CA LEU A 144 -0.15 -5.89 -15.74
C LEU A 144 -1.14 -5.50 -16.85
N GLN A 145 -0.72 -4.76 -17.88
CA GLN A 145 -1.58 -4.37 -19.00
C GLN A 145 -2.26 -5.57 -19.66
N THR A 146 -1.48 -6.56 -20.10
CA THR A 146 -2.02 -7.73 -20.82
C THR A 146 -2.94 -8.58 -19.94
N PRO A 147 -2.55 -8.97 -18.69
CA PRO A 147 -3.46 -9.66 -17.79
C PRO A 147 -4.76 -8.91 -17.50
N HIS A 148 -4.69 -7.58 -17.32
CA HIS A 148 -5.87 -6.76 -17.06
C HIS A 148 -6.81 -6.70 -18.26
N GLU A 149 -6.26 -6.50 -19.45
CA GLU A 149 -7.04 -6.49 -20.70
C GLU A 149 -7.77 -7.82 -20.89
N GLU A 150 -7.06 -8.93 -20.71
CA GLU A 150 -7.65 -10.26 -20.91
C GLU A 150 -8.78 -10.53 -19.91
N LEU A 151 -8.53 -10.29 -18.61
CA LEU A 151 -9.50 -10.57 -17.55
C LEU A 151 -10.70 -9.62 -17.58
N TYR A 152 -10.47 -8.30 -17.63
CA TYR A 152 -11.53 -7.34 -17.32
C TYR A 152 -12.12 -6.66 -18.56
N ILE A 153 -11.39 -6.62 -19.68
CA ILE A 153 -11.88 -6.01 -20.92
C ILE A 153 -12.49 -7.05 -21.84
N LYS A 154 -11.81 -8.19 -22.05
CA LYS A 154 -12.28 -9.23 -23.00
C LYS A 154 -13.22 -10.25 -22.38
N THR A 155 -12.91 -10.74 -21.17
CA THR A 155 -13.68 -11.82 -20.52
C THR A 155 -14.64 -11.34 -19.43
N ASN A 156 -14.57 -10.07 -19.02
CA ASN A 156 -15.44 -9.47 -18.01
C ASN A 156 -15.43 -10.24 -16.68
N ALA A 157 -14.23 -10.59 -16.21
CA ALA A 157 -13.97 -11.25 -14.94
C ALA A 157 -14.57 -10.47 -13.76
N GLN A 158 -14.90 -11.19 -12.69
CA GLN A 158 -15.49 -10.58 -11.50
C GLN A 158 -14.50 -9.62 -10.81
N GLY A 159 -14.89 -8.35 -10.67
CA GLY A 159 -14.19 -7.36 -9.87
C GLY A 159 -14.66 -7.33 -8.40
N ARG A 160 -13.93 -6.59 -7.56
CA ARG A 160 -14.27 -6.32 -6.14
C ARG A 160 -14.53 -7.55 -5.28
N LEU A 161 -13.76 -8.62 -5.52
CA LEU A 161 -13.70 -9.77 -4.62
C LEU A 161 -13.04 -9.38 -3.30
N GLU A 162 -13.61 -9.87 -2.21
CA GLU A 162 -13.16 -9.67 -0.84
C GLU A 162 -13.09 -11.00 -0.10
N ASP A 163 -12.25 -11.07 0.94
CA ASP A 163 -12.14 -12.25 1.80
C ASP A 163 -13.10 -12.16 2.99
N SER A 164 -13.00 -13.11 3.93
CA SER A 164 -13.83 -13.11 5.13
C SER A 164 -13.60 -11.92 6.07
N ASP A 165 -12.47 -11.23 5.93
CA ASP A 165 -12.10 -10.04 6.71
C ASP A 165 -12.37 -8.74 5.92
N ASN A 166 -13.12 -8.82 4.82
CA ASN A 166 -13.42 -7.73 3.88
C ASN A 166 -12.16 -7.12 3.23
N LEU A 167 -11.08 -7.89 3.11
CA LEU A 167 -9.89 -7.45 2.38
C LEU A 167 -10.08 -7.67 0.89
N PRO A 168 -10.01 -6.59 0.08
CA PRO A 168 -10.08 -6.74 -1.36
C PRO A 168 -8.83 -7.42 -1.92
N TYR A 169 -9.00 -8.19 -2.99
CA TYR A 169 -7.90 -8.89 -3.66
C TYR A 169 -8.03 -9.02 -5.18
N THR A 170 -8.82 -8.16 -5.83
CA THR A 170 -8.91 -8.16 -7.31
C THR A 170 -7.84 -7.31 -7.97
N LEU A 171 -7.26 -7.84 -9.04
CA LEU A 171 -6.27 -7.16 -9.87
C LEU A 171 -6.80 -5.84 -10.44
N ASP A 172 -8.08 -5.80 -10.85
CA ASP A 172 -8.70 -4.55 -11.31
C ASP A 172 -8.62 -3.44 -10.25
N PHE A 173 -8.92 -3.78 -8.99
CA PHE A 173 -8.86 -2.81 -7.91
C PHE A 173 -7.42 -2.41 -7.56
N LEU A 174 -6.47 -3.35 -7.62
CA LEU A 174 -5.05 -3.02 -7.49
C LEU A 174 -4.60 -1.99 -8.51
N ILE A 175 -4.94 -2.20 -9.79
CA ILE A 175 -4.56 -1.28 -10.87
C ILE A 175 -5.17 0.11 -10.66
N LEU A 176 -6.42 0.20 -10.21
CA LEU A 176 -7.05 1.49 -9.92
C LEU A 176 -6.31 2.26 -8.80
N GLU A 177 -5.96 1.59 -7.70
CA GLU A 177 -5.23 2.22 -6.59
C GLU A 177 -3.79 2.56 -7.00
N GLU A 178 -3.13 1.72 -7.80
CA GLU A 178 -1.79 1.98 -8.35
C GLU A 178 -1.78 3.18 -9.29
N LEU A 179 -2.79 3.33 -10.15
CA LEU A 179 -2.93 4.48 -11.03
C LEU A 179 -3.15 5.78 -10.24
N ASP A 180 -3.99 5.76 -9.19
CA ASP A 180 -4.15 6.93 -8.31
C ASP A 180 -2.83 7.27 -7.61
N PHE A 181 -2.16 6.28 -7.05
CA PHE A 181 -0.88 6.49 -6.38
C PHE A 181 0.21 6.99 -7.32
N LEU A 182 0.29 6.44 -8.54
CA LEU A 182 1.21 6.90 -9.58
C LEU A 182 0.93 8.36 -9.96
N ASN A 183 -0.33 8.73 -10.20
CA ASN A 183 -0.75 10.12 -10.46
C ASN A 183 -0.36 11.06 -9.31
N GLN A 184 -0.45 10.60 -8.07
CA GLN A 184 0.00 11.35 -6.91
C GLN A 184 1.53 11.48 -6.86
N CYS A 185 2.28 10.42 -7.18
CA CYS A 185 3.74 10.45 -7.28
C CYS A 185 4.23 11.38 -8.39
N PHE A 186 3.58 11.41 -9.57
CA PHE A 186 3.86 12.35 -10.66
C PHE A 186 3.83 13.82 -10.22
N ARG A 187 3.06 14.15 -9.19
CA ARG A 187 2.97 15.52 -8.66
C ARG A 187 4.14 15.87 -7.73
N SER A 188 4.95 14.90 -7.31
CA SER A 188 6.09 15.13 -6.43
C SER A 188 7.23 15.87 -7.18
N PRO A 189 7.90 16.85 -6.54
CA PRO A 189 9.02 17.54 -7.16
C PRO A 189 10.17 16.61 -7.60
N PRO A 190 10.58 15.60 -6.78
CA PRO A 190 11.63 14.67 -7.19
C PRO A 190 11.31 13.89 -8.47
N VAL A 191 10.07 13.39 -8.60
CA VAL A 191 9.64 12.62 -9.78
C VAL A 191 9.61 13.51 -11.02
N LYS A 192 9.07 14.72 -10.92
CA LYS A 192 9.08 15.67 -12.05
C LYS A 192 10.48 15.98 -12.53
N ALA A 193 11.40 16.28 -11.60
CA ALA A 193 12.78 16.59 -11.95
C ALA A 193 13.48 15.43 -12.66
N GLU A 194 13.24 14.18 -12.24
CA GLU A 194 13.79 12.99 -12.90
C GLU A 194 13.24 12.82 -14.32
N LEU A 195 11.91 12.94 -14.49
CA LEU A 195 11.25 12.81 -15.79
C LEU A 195 11.65 13.91 -16.76
N ASP A 196 11.72 15.17 -16.29
CA ASP A 196 12.19 16.30 -17.10
C ASP A 196 13.64 16.08 -17.54
N GLY A 197 14.48 15.51 -16.68
CA GLY A 197 15.85 15.10 -17.01
C GLY A 197 15.89 14.06 -18.13
N HIS A 198 15.01 13.06 -18.11
CA HIS A 198 14.92 12.06 -19.18
C HIS A 198 14.46 12.67 -20.51
N LEU A 199 13.52 13.62 -20.48
CA LEU A 199 13.03 14.31 -21.67
C LEU A 199 14.10 15.21 -22.32
N GLN A 200 14.94 15.85 -21.52
CA GLN A 200 16.02 16.72 -22.03
C GLN A 200 17.24 15.94 -22.55
N ALA A 201 17.37 14.67 -22.15
CA ALA A 201 18.44 13.78 -22.62
C ALA A 201 18.15 13.11 -23.98
N HIS A 202 16.95 13.31 -24.53
CA HIS A 202 16.48 12.82 -25.82
C HIS A 202 16.27 13.96 -26.82
#